data_AF-A0A1V4ZG14-F1
#
_entry.id   AF-A0A1V4ZG14-F1
#
_cell.length_a   1.000
_cell.length_b   1.000
_cell.length_c   1.000
_cell.angle_alpha   90.00
_cell.angle_beta   90.00
_cell.angle_gamma   90.00
#
_symmetry.space_group_name_H-M   'P 1'
#
loop_
_entity.id
_entity.type
_entity.pdbx_description
1 polymer ?
#
loop_
_entity_poly.entity_id
_entity_poly.type
_entity_poly.pdbx_seq_one_letter_code
_entity_poly.pdbx_strand_id
1 'polypeptide(L)'
;MCEFTVIMETDQGKQVVAKNIVKAKTKDGKIVLMDSLGAITKVKGAFILTVDTLMTELILREGTIIPSSGMVISEQNQGKG
;
A
#
# COMPACT_ATOMS: atom_id res chain seq x y z
N MET A 1 -12.86 12.32 11.57
CA MET A 1 -11.77 11.87 10.67
C MET A 1 -11.26 10.57 11.26
N CYS A 2 -11.26 9.47 10.51
CA CYS A 2 -10.75 8.19 10.99
C CYS A 2 -9.27 8.11 10.62
N GLU A 3 -8.42 7.90 11.61
CA GLU A 3 -6.97 7.75 11.45
C GLU A 3 -6.60 6.29 11.71
N PHE A 4 -5.58 5.80 11.01
CA PHE A 4 -5.14 4.42 11.10
C PHE A 4 -3.71 4.33 11.65
N THR A 5 -3.49 3.34 12.51
CA THR A 5 -2.17 2.79 12.76
C THR A 5 -1.84 1.81 11.63
N VAL A 6 -0.72 2.04 10.95
CA VAL A 6 -0.29 1.15 9.86
C VAL A 6 0.70 0.15 10.43
N ILE A 7 0.40 -1.12 10.26
CA ILE A 7 1.17 -2.25 10.77
C ILE A 7 1.70 -3.03 9.57
N MET A 8 3.01 -3.27 9.53
CA MET A 8 3.60 -4.24 8.62
C MET A 8 3.64 -5.60 9.29
N GLU A 9 3.07 -6.59 8.62
CA GLU A 9 3.19 -7.99 8.95
C GLU A 9 4.25 -8.64 8.07
N THR A 10 5.23 -9.27 8.71
CA THR A 10 6.31 -10.04 8.10
C THR A 10 6.32 -11.45 8.69
N ASP A 11 7.17 -12.33 8.15
CA ASP A 11 7.37 -13.67 8.74
C ASP A 11 7.99 -13.61 10.15
N GLN A 12 8.58 -12.47 10.53
CA GLN A 12 9.17 -12.25 11.84
C GLN A 12 8.19 -11.63 12.85
N GLY A 13 6.98 -11.26 12.41
CA GLY A 13 5.93 -10.69 13.26
C GLY A 13 5.35 -9.39 12.75
N LYS A 14 4.74 -8.62 13.65
CA LYS A 14 4.06 -7.35 13.34
C LYS A 14 4.87 -6.16 13.87
N GLN A 15 5.00 -5.12 13.06
CA GLN A 15 5.64 -3.86 13.44
C GLN A 15 4.80 -2.65 13.01
N VAL A 16 4.74 -1.62 13.85
CA VAL A 16 4.10 -0.35 13.48
C VAL A 16 5.04 0.42 12.55
N VAL A 17 4.55 0.80 11.37
CA VAL A 17 5.34 1.54 10.37
C VAL A 17 4.90 2.99 10.18
N ALA A 18 3.65 3.31 10.54
CA ALA A 18 3.16 4.69 10.55
C ALA A 18 1.96 4.83 11.49
N LYS A 19 1.70 6.05 11.94
CA LYS A 19 0.54 6.42 12.78
C LYS A 19 -0.17 7.62 12.18
N ASN A 20 -1.39 7.86 12.65
CA ASN A 20 -2.22 9.00 12.26
C ASN A 20 -2.48 9.06 10.74
N ILE A 21 -2.50 7.89 10.07
CA ILE A 21 -2.65 7.83 8.62
C ILE A 21 -4.11 8.03 8.25
N VAL A 22 -4.37 9.01 7.38
CA VAL A 22 -5.71 9.34 6.88
C VAL A 22 -5.94 8.86 5.44
N LYS A 23 -4.86 8.48 4.74
CA LYS A 23 -4.93 8.01 3.36
C LYS A 23 -3.80 7.04 3.04
N ALA A 24 -4.14 5.94 2.40
CA ALA A 24 -3.21 5.00 1.78
C ALA A 24 -3.59 4.80 0.31
N LYS A 25 -2.60 4.72 -0.59
CA LYS A 25 -2.82 4.37 -2.00
C LYS A 25 -1.64 3.58 -2.57
N THR A 26 -1.91 2.70 -3.51
CA THR A 26 -0.86 2.08 -4.33
C THR A 26 -0.49 3.02 -5.47
N LYS A 27 0.78 3.34 -5.64
CA LYS A 27 1.32 4.13 -6.77
C LYS A 27 2.73 3.65 -7.09
N ASP A 28 3.01 3.39 -8.37
CA ASP A 28 4.33 2.98 -8.88
C ASP A 28 4.93 1.78 -8.10
N GLY A 29 4.10 0.77 -7.82
CA GLY A 29 4.49 -0.43 -7.06
C GLY A 29 4.77 -0.21 -5.57
N LYS A 30 4.32 0.92 -5.00
CA LYS A 30 4.55 1.30 -3.60
C LYS A 30 3.25 1.67 -2.92
N ILE A 31 3.18 1.48 -1.61
CA ILE A 31 2.13 2.07 -0.80
C ILE A 31 2.57 3.48 -0.40
N VAL A 32 1.73 4.47 -0.69
CA VAL A 32 1.91 5.86 -0.31
C VAL A 32 0.91 6.18 0.79
N LEU A 33 1.44 6.45 1.99
CA LEU A 33 0.69 6.81 3.19
C LEU A 33 0.77 8.32 3.37
N MET A 34 -0.34 8.94 3.77
CA MET A 34 -0.41 10.34 4.15
C MET A 34 -0.99 10.44 5.56
N ASP A 35 -0.28 11.13 6.45
CA ASP A 35 -0.76 11.41 7.80
C ASP A 35 -1.71 12.63 7.85
N SER A 36 -2.34 12.85 8.99
CA SER A 36 -3.28 13.97 9.18
C SER A 36 -2.65 15.37 9.10
N LEU A 37 -1.31 15.47 9.13
CA LEU A 37 -0.57 16.70 8.90
C LEU A 37 -0.16 16.88 7.42
N GLY A 38 -0.45 15.89 6.56
CA GLY A 38 -0.12 15.88 5.14
C GLY A 38 1.27 15.34 4.81
N ALA A 39 2.02 14.83 5.79
CA ALA A 39 3.33 14.23 5.53
C ALA A 39 3.18 12.88 4.81
N ILE A 40 4.13 12.56 3.94
CA ILE A 40 4.08 11.40 3.05
C ILE A 40 5.13 10.36 3.44
N THR A 41 4.68 9.14 3.72
CA THR A 41 5.53 7.96 3.92
C THR A 41 5.35 6.98 2.76
N LYS A 42 6.46 6.49 2.18
CA LYS A 42 6.44 5.53 1.07
C LYS A 42 6.94 4.17 1.56
N VAL A 43 6.13 3.14 1.39
CA VAL A 43 6.45 1.76 1.73
C VAL A 43 6.63 0.97 0.44
N LYS A 44 7.79 0.31 0.29
CA LYS A 44 8.13 -0.53 -0.88
C LYS A 44 7.91 -2.00 -0.54
N GLY A 45 7.67 -2.82 -1.57
CA GLY A 45 7.64 -4.28 -1.42
C GLY A 45 6.54 -4.78 -0.49
N ALA A 46 5.40 -4.09 -0.47
CA ALA A 46 4.27 -4.47 0.36
C ALA A 46 2.95 -4.19 -0.35
N PHE A 47 1.90 -4.87 0.10
CA PHE A 47 0.52 -4.67 -0.33
C PHE A 47 -0.40 -4.52 0.88
N ILE A 48 -1.57 -3.92 0.65
CA ILE A 48 -2.60 -3.80 1.68
C ILE A 48 -3.25 -5.17 1.85
N LEU A 49 -3.18 -5.71 3.07
CA LEU A 49 -3.78 -6.98 3.44
C LEU A 49 -5.18 -6.77 4.04
N THR A 50 -5.29 -5.87 5.01
CA THR A 50 -6.54 -5.64 5.77
C THR A 50 -6.72 -4.16 6.08
N VAL A 51 -7.98 -3.71 6.06
CA VAL A 51 -8.41 -2.42 6.60
C VAL A 51 -9.45 -2.70 7.68
N ASP A 52 -9.09 -2.48 8.95
CA ASP A 52 -9.97 -2.65 10.10
C ASP A 52 -10.34 -1.29 10.69
N THR A 53 -11.57 -0.86 10.43
CA THR A 53 -12.07 0.43 10.91
C THR A 53 -12.49 0.41 12.37
N LEU A 54 -12.77 -0.75 12.95
CA LEU A 54 -13.12 -0.89 14.36
C LEU A 54 -11.88 -0.76 15.24
N MET A 55 -10.80 -1.41 14.82
CA MET A 55 -9.50 -1.36 15.50
C MET A 55 -8.65 -0.16 15.07
N THR A 56 -9.05 0.55 14.02
CA THR A 56 -8.30 1.66 13.40
C THR A 56 -6.92 1.21 12.91
N GLU A 57 -6.87 0.05 12.25
CA GLU A 57 -5.63 -0.58 11.77
C GLU A 57 -5.64 -0.77 10.25
N LEU A 58 -4.51 -0.44 9.61
CA LEU A 58 -4.20 -0.78 8.23
C LEU A 58 -3.06 -1.78 8.24
N ILE A 59 -3.33 -3.03 7.86
CA ILE A 59 -2.32 -4.08 7.83
C ILE A 59 -1.72 -4.15 6.42
N LEU A 60 -0.41 -4.02 6.34
CA LEU A 60 0.39 -4.27 5.16
C LEU A 60 1.09 -5.62 5.30
N ARG A 61 1.29 -6.32 4.19
CA ARG A 61 2.08 -7.55 4.13
C ARG A 61 3.24 -7.37 3.15
N GLU A 62 4.44 -7.80 3.55
CA GLU A 62 5.58 -7.86 2.63
C GLU A 62 5.28 -8.81 1.46
N GLY A 63 5.61 -8.36 0.25
CA GLY A 63 5.43 -9.13 -0.96
C GLY A 63 5.23 -8.25 -2.19
N THR A 64 5.36 -8.89 -3.35
CA THR A 64 4.98 -8.29 -4.62
C THR A 64 3.63 -8.84 -5.00
N ILE A 65 2.67 -7.96 -5.32
CA ILE A 65 1.44 -8.41 -5.98
C ILE A 65 1.86 -8.92 -7.35
N ILE A 66 1.81 -10.24 -7.54
CA ILE A 66 1.90 -10.85 -8.86
C ILE A 66 0.45 -10.87 -9.36
N PRO A 67 0.07 -10.00 -10.32
CA PRO A 67 -1.25 -10.13 -10.92
C PRO A 67 -1.32 -11.51 -11.55
N SER A 68 -2.26 -12.34 -11.10
CA SER A 68 -2.57 -13.58 -11.80
C SER A 68 -2.92 -13.18 -13.23
N SER A 69 -2.26 -13.83 -14.17
CA SER A 69 -2.31 -13.54 -15.61
C SER A 69 -3.76 -13.53 -16.12
N GLY A 70 -4.34 -12.33 -16.16
CA GLY A 70 -5.69 -12.06 -16.63
C GLY A 70 -5.95 -10.59 -17.00
N MET A 71 -4.94 -9.71 -16.91
CA MET A 71 -5.04 -8.34 -17.39
C MET A 71 -4.03 -8.13 -18.51
N VAL A 72 -4.50 -8.27 -19.75
CA VAL A 72 -3.73 -7.86 -20.94
C VAL A 72 -3.66 -6.34 -20.92
N ILE A 73 -2.53 -5.79 -20.47
CA ILE A 73 -2.19 -4.41 -20.79
C ILE A 73 -1.53 -4.48 -22.17
N SER A 74 -2.31 -4.26 -23.22
CA SER A 74 -1.76 -4.10 -24.57
C SER A 74 -0.85 -2.88 -24.57
N GLU A 75 0.46 -3.07 -24.68
CA GLU A 75 1.39 -1.99 -25.01
C GLU A 75 1.04 -1.50 -26.43
N GLN A 76 0.47 -0.31 -26.54
CA GLN A 76 0.41 0.40 -27.82
C GLN A 76 1.81 0.88 -28.15
N ASN A 77 2.54 0.06 -28.91
CA ASN A 77 3.74 0.49 -29.61
C ASN A 77 3.29 1.45 -30.73
N GLN A 78 3.33 2.76 -30.48
CA GLN A 78 3.17 3.75 -31.54
C GLN A 78 4.40 3.68 -32.44
N GLY A 79 4.19 3.13 -33.63
CA GLY A 79 5.18 2.99 -34.67
C GLY A 79 5.80 4.34 -35.05
N LYS A 80 7.10 4.29 -35.30
CA LYS A 80 7.82 5.30 -36.06
C LYS A 80 7.28 5.28 -37.50
N GLY A 81 6.75 6.42 -37.93
CA GLY A 81 6.67 6.82 -39.33
C GLY A 81 7.62 7.98 -39.55
#